data_AF-A0A4R9I2D2-F1
#
_entry.id   AF-A0A4R9I2D2-F1
#
_cell.length_a   1.000
_cell.length_b   1.000
_cell.length_c   1.000
_cell.angle_alpha   90.00
_cell.angle_beta   90.00
_cell.angle_gamma   90.00
#
_symmetry.space_group_name_H-M   'P 1'
#
loop_
_entity.id
_entity.type
_entity.pdbx_description
1 polymer ?
#
loop_
_entity_poly.entity_id
_entity_poly.type
_entity_poly.pdbx_seq_one_letter_code
_entity_poly.pdbx_strand_id
1 'polypeptide(L)'
;MKRLSLILIFCFHFGLFAETKTIYEICQPEIVNYCQGVKHTKARILQCLKERGKNLSDACETAQSTLSDAMKTKSQGFCKEDVSEYCRWIIPGGGRILKCLFQHETSISTQCKTVLNEV
;
A
#
# COMPACT_ATOMS: atom_id res chain seq x y z
N MET A 1 -35.92 27.85 -31.39
CA MET A 1 -35.10 26.62 -31.47
C MET A 1 -33.73 26.84 -30.81
N LYS A 2 -33.66 26.90 -29.47
CA LYS A 2 -32.39 26.95 -28.70
C LYS A 2 -32.67 26.64 -27.22
N ARG A 3 -33.35 25.52 -26.95
CA ARG A 3 -33.56 24.99 -25.58
C ARG A 3 -33.44 23.46 -25.51
N LEU A 4 -32.80 22.84 -26.50
CA LEU A 4 -32.64 21.38 -26.56
C LEU A 4 -31.17 20.91 -26.47
N SER A 5 -30.19 21.82 -26.52
CA SER A 5 -28.75 21.47 -26.50
C SER A 5 -28.05 21.62 -25.14
N LEU A 6 -28.76 21.97 -24.06
CA LEU A 6 -28.16 22.20 -22.74
C LEU A 6 -28.36 21.06 -21.73
N ILE A 7 -29.17 20.05 -22.06
CA ILE A 7 -29.42 18.89 -21.16
C ILE A 7 -28.45 17.73 -21.45
N LEU A 8 -27.89 17.62 -22.67
CA LEU A 8 -26.98 16.52 -23.04
C LEU A 8 -25.55 16.67 -22.50
N ILE A 9 -25.17 17.81 -21.92
CA ILE A 9 -23.82 18.03 -21.35
C ILE A 9 -23.80 17.72 -19.84
N PHE A 10 -24.94 17.71 -19.15
CA PHE A 10 -24.99 17.58 -17.69
C PHE A 10 -24.87 16.13 -17.19
N CYS A 11 -25.11 15.12 -18.05
CA CYS A 11 -24.91 13.71 -17.70
C CYS A 11 -23.49 13.22 -17.97
N PHE A 12 -22.65 13.98 -18.69
CA PHE A 12 -21.27 13.59 -19.02
C PHE A 12 -20.22 14.14 -18.04
N HIS A 13 -20.63 15.00 -17.09
CA HIS A 13 -19.76 15.46 -16.00
C HIS A 13 -20.02 14.75 -14.65
N PHE A 14 -21.09 13.95 -14.56
CA PHE A 14 -21.27 12.97 -13.48
C PHE A 14 -20.53 11.65 -13.76
N GLY A 15 -19.50 11.68 -14.61
CA GLY A 15 -18.53 10.62 -14.75
C GLY A 15 -17.65 10.57 -13.51
N LEU A 16 -18.18 9.95 -12.45
CA LEU A 16 -17.43 9.12 -11.51
C LEU A 16 -15.99 9.60 -11.26
N PHE A 17 -15.82 10.67 -10.49
CA PHE A 17 -14.58 10.85 -9.73
C PHE A 17 -14.54 9.72 -8.70
N ALA A 18 -14.11 8.53 -9.12
CA ALA A 18 -13.73 7.47 -8.21
C ALA A 18 -12.43 7.95 -7.55
N GLU A 19 -12.55 8.71 -6.46
CA GLU A 19 -11.41 8.99 -5.60
C GLU A 19 -10.85 7.65 -5.11
N THR A 20 -9.68 7.27 -5.61
CA THR A 20 -8.99 6.07 -5.16
C THR A 20 -8.55 6.30 -3.72
N LYS A 21 -9.37 5.82 -2.78
CA LYS A 21 -9.05 5.88 -1.37
C LYS A 21 -7.74 5.14 -1.09
N THR A 22 -6.88 5.77 -0.29
CA THR A 22 -5.61 5.18 0.14
C THR A 22 -5.85 4.14 1.23
N ILE A 23 -4.83 3.30 1.51
CA ILE A 23 -4.93 2.36 2.63
C ILE A 23 -5.13 3.09 3.97
N TYR A 24 -4.66 4.33 4.11
CA TYR A 24 -4.85 5.11 5.35
C TYR A 24 -6.30 5.48 5.58
N GLU A 25 -7.02 5.84 4.52
CA GLU A 25 -8.42 6.24 4.60
C GLU A 25 -9.32 5.03 4.81
N ILE A 26 -9.00 3.91 4.17
CA ILE A 26 -9.78 2.68 4.30
C ILE A 26 -9.56 2.02 5.67
N CYS A 27 -8.31 1.92 6.12
CA CYS A 27 -7.93 1.28 7.37
C CYS A 27 -7.78 2.26 8.54
N GLN A 28 -8.39 3.44 8.48
CA GLN A 28 -8.17 4.49 9.48
C GLN A 28 -8.43 4.03 10.94
N PRO A 29 -9.54 3.34 11.28
CA PRO A 29 -9.75 2.88 12.65
C PRO A 29 -8.71 1.83 13.07
N GLU A 30 -8.31 0.93 12.17
CA GLU A 30 -7.30 -0.09 12.43
C GLU A 30 -5.90 0.49 12.61
N ILE A 31 -5.54 1.49 11.81
CA ILE A 31 -4.23 2.16 11.92
C ILE A 31 -4.14 2.89 13.27
N VAL A 32 -5.20 3.59 13.67
CA VAL A 32 -5.26 4.28 14.98
C VAL A 32 -5.17 3.29 16.14
N ASN A 33 -5.74 2.08 16.00
CA ASN A 33 -5.76 1.08 17.06
C ASN A 33 -4.48 0.23 17.13
N TYR A 34 -3.92 -0.18 15.99
CA TYR A 34 -2.84 -1.17 15.92
C TYR A 34 -1.47 -0.57 15.54
N CYS A 35 -1.44 0.58 14.86
CA CYS A 35 -0.25 1.11 14.20
C CYS A 35 0.23 2.46 14.73
N GLN A 36 -0.09 2.78 15.98
CA GLN A 36 0.40 3.98 16.65
C GLN A 36 1.95 4.02 16.64
N GLY A 37 2.51 5.18 16.28
CA GLY A 37 3.95 5.39 16.18
C GLY A 37 4.62 4.77 14.94
N VAL A 38 3.87 4.11 14.05
CA VAL A 38 4.40 3.62 12.78
C VAL A 38 4.46 4.79 11.79
N LYS A 39 5.61 4.97 11.12
CA LYS A 39 5.74 5.97 10.05
C LYS A 39 4.73 5.69 8.93
N HIS A 40 4.03 6.73 8.47
CA HIS A 40 3.01 6.63 7.43
C HIS A 40 3.64 6.43 6.05
N THR A 41 4.15 5.23 5.80
CA THR A 41 4.48 4.77 4.46
C THR A 41 3.65 3.53 4.16
N LYS A 42 3.29 3.32 2.89
CA LYS A 42 2.47 2.18 2.45
C LYS A 42 3.05 0.86 2.96
N ALA A 43 4.37 0.69 2.80
CA ALA A 43 5.07 -0.53 3.21
C ALA A 43 5.03 -0.74 4.74
N ARG A 44 5.18 0.33 5.53
CA ARG A 44 5.22 0.23 7.01
C ARG A 44 3.84 0.01 7.61
N ILE A 45 2.82 0.68 7.11
CA ILE A 45 1.44 0.41 7.53
C ILE A 45 1.00 -0.99 7.11
N LEU A 46 1.33 -1.41 5.87
CA LEU A 46 1.07 -2.78 5.44
C LEU A 46 1.73 -3.80 6.38
N GLN A 47 3.00 -3.61 6.72
CA GLN A 47 3.72 -4.50 7.64
C GLN A 47 3.08 -4.50 9.02
N CYS A 48 2.72 -3.33 9.55
CA CYS A 48 2.05 -3.21 10.84
C CYS A 48 0.71 -3.96 10.87
N LEU A 49 -0.16 -3.74 9.89
CA LEU A 49 -1.47 -4.40 9.81
C LEU A 49 -1.31 -5.93 9.69
N LYS A 50 -0.28 -6.41 8.98
CA LYS A 50 0.02 -7.85 8.89
C LYS A 50 0.48 -8.47 10.21
N GLU A 51 1.24 -7.72 11.02
CA GLU A 51 1.80 -8.24 12.28
C GLU A 51 0.85 -8.07 13.47
N ARG A 52 0.05 -7.00 13.48
CA ARG A 52 -0.72 -6.55 14.66
C ARG A 52 -2.22 -6.57 14.43
N GLY A 53 -2.68 -6.55 13.17
CA GLY A 53 -4.09 -6.59 12.83
C GLY A 53 -4.69 -7.94 13.18
N LYS A 54 -5.77 -7.94 13.97
CA LYS A 54 -6.49 -9.16 14.37
C LYS A 54 -7.92 -9.18 13.85
N ASN A 55 -8.62 -8.06 14.02
CA ASN A 55 -10.00 -7.87 13.59
C ASN A 55 -10.01 -6.66 12.65
N LEU A 56 -9.45 -6.82 11.45
CA LEU A 56 -9.53 -5.79 10.43
C LEU A 56 -10.96 -5.79 9.88
N SER A 57 -11.51 -4.63 9.52
CA SER A 57 -12.76 -4.59 8.76
C SER A 57 -12.57 -5.23 7.39
N ASP A 58 -13.63 -5.77 6.80
CA ASP A 58 -13.59 -6.38 5.45
C ASP A 58 -13.01 -5.43 4.39
N ALA A 59 -13.32 -4.13 4.52
CA ALA A 59 -12.77 -3.09 3.65
C ALA A 59 -11.26 -2.95 3.84
N CYS A 60 -10.78 -2.96 5.08
CA CYS A 60 -9.36 -2.88 5.38
C CYS A 60 -8.61 -4.15 4.98
N GLU A 61 -9.18 -5.35 5.17
CA GLU A 61 -8.58 -6.61 4.71
C GLU A 61 -8.40 -6.61 3.19
N THR A 62 -9.42 -6.14 2.47
CA THR A 62 -9.35 -6.00 1.01
C THR A 62 -8.25 -5.03 0.61
N ALA A 63 -8.19 -3.84 1.22
CA ALA A 63 -7.16 -2.85 0.94
C ALA A 63 -5.74 -3.34 1.29
N GLN A 64 -5.59 -4.04 2.41
CA GLN A 64 -4.34 -4.67 2.83
C GLN A 64 -3.89 -5.74 1.83
N SER A 65 -4.81 -6.56 1.33
CA SER A 65 -4.53 -7.59 0.32
C SER A 65 -4.10 -6.96 -1.01
N THR A 66 -4.85 -5.98 -1.52
CA THR A 66 -4.49 -5.24 -2.74
C THR A 66 -3.13 -4.57 -2.61
N LEU A 67 -2.85 -3.92 -1.47
CA LEU A 67 -1.55 -3.29 -1.25
C LEU A 67 -0.44 -4.33 -1.10
N SER A 68 -0.72 -5.48 -0.49
CA SER A 68 0.22 -6.60 -0.40
C SER A 68 0.67 -7.08 -1.77
N ASP A 69 -0.26 -7.22 -2.71
CA ASP A 69 0.05 -7.66 -4.08
C ASP A 69 0.84 -6.60 -4.84
N ALA A 70 0.44 -5.34 -4.73
CA ALA A 70 1.19 -4.23 -5.31
C ALA A 70 2.63 -4.16 -4.76
N MET A 71 2.77 -4.35 -3.44
CA MET A 71 4.08 -4.30 -2.78
C MET A 71 4.94 -5.52 -3.13
N LYS A 72 4.34 -6.70 -3.32
CA LYS A 72 5.04 -7.88 -3.83
C LYS A 72 5.63 -7.59 -5.20
N THR A 73 4.85 -7.06 -6.13
CA THR A 73 5.32 -6.68 -7.48
C THR A 73 6.46 -5.67 -7.41
N LYS A 74 6.31 -4.61 -6.60
CA LYS A 74 7.37 -3.61 -6.42
C LYS A 74 8.65 -4.23 -5.83
N SER A 75 8.53 -5.09 -4.82
CA SER A 75 9.68 -5.75 -4.20
C SER A 75 10.41 -6.69 -5.16
N GLN A 76 9.68 -7.39 -6.03
CA GLN A 76 10.26 -8.30 -7.03
C GLN A 76 10.91 -7.59 -8.22
N GLY A 77 10.57 -6.32 -8.44
CA GLY A 77 11.22 -5.46 -9.44
C GLY A 77 12.32 -4.59 -8.83
N PHE A 78 11.92 -3.59 -8.07
CA PHE A 78 12.77 -2.48 -7.59
C PHE A 78 13.67 -2.84 -6.40
N CYS A 79 13.41 -3.94 -5.71
CA CYS A 79 14.19 -4.41 -4.57
C CYS A 79 14.83 -5.77 -4.84
N LYS A 80 14.83 -6.26 -6.08
CA LYS A 80 15.19 -7.64 -6.39
C LYS A 80 16.61 -7.98 -5.95
N GLU A 81 17.55 -7.11 -6.27
CA GLU A 81 18.97 -7.25 -5.92
C GLU A 81 19.16 -7.19 -4.40
N ASP A 82 18.48 -6.24 -3.74
CA ASP A 82 18.52 -6.10 -2.27
C ASP A 82 17.92 -7.33 -1.56
N VAL A 83 16.84 -7.90 -2.10
CA VAL A 83 16.24 -9.13 -1.58
C VAL A 83 17.21 -10.31 -1.75
N SER A 84 17.91 -10.40 -2.89
CA SER A 84 18.90 -11.44 -3.13
C SER A 84 20.11 -11.31 -2.20
N GLU A 85 20.56 -10.09 -1.94
CA GLU A 85 21.74 -9.83 -1.10
C GLU A 85 21.42 -10.07 0.38
N TYR A 86 20.40 -9.40 0.90
CA TYR A 86 20.13 -9.35 2.33
C TYR A 86 19.10 -10.38 2.80
N CYS A 87 18.19 -10.81 1.92
CA CYS A 87 16.99 -11.57 2.30
C CYS A 87 16.87 -12.95 1.63
N ARG A 88 17.92 -13.47 0.98
CA ARG A 88 17.91 -14.76 0.24
C ARG A 88 17.42 -15.97 1.03
N TRP A 89 17.58 -15.96 2.36
CA TRP A 89 17.18 -17.06 3.24
C TRP A 89 15.79 -16.86 3.87
N ILE A 90 15.12 -15.77 3.53
CA ILE A 90 13.79 -15.47 4.04
C ILE A 90 12.75 -16.14 3.15
N ILE A 91 12.02 -17.09 3.73
CA ILE A 91 10.88 -17.71 3.06
C ILE A 91 9.82 -16.61 2.77
N PRO A 92 9.34 -16.45 1.53
CA PRO A 92 8.35 -15.43 1.17
C PRO A 92 6.98 -15.62 1.81
N GLY A 93 6.22 -14.51 1.94
CA GLY A 93 4.85 -14.49 2.47
C GLY A 93 4.75 -13.83 3.86
N GLY A 94 3.55 -13.37 4.21
CA GLY A 94 3.28 -12.75 5.52
C GLY A 94 4.08 -11.47 5.82
N GLY A 95 4.60 -10.78 4.79
CA GLY A 95 5.40 -9.56 4.99
C GLY A 95 6.85 -9.79 5.42
N ARG A 96 7.33 -11.05 5.52
CA ARG A 96 8.69 -11.35 6.00
C ARG A 96 9.80 -10.70 5.16
N ILE A 97 9.62 -10.60 3.84
CA ILE A 97 10.58 -9.91 2.96
C ILE A 97 10.64 -8.41 3.27
N LEU A 98 9.48 -7.75 3.44
CA LEU A 98 9.45 -6.33 3.82
C LEU A 98 10.13 -6.10 5.16
N LYS A 99 9.86 -6.97 6.14
CA LYS A 99 10.54 -6.92 7.45
C LYS A 99 12.06 -7.00 7.33
N CYS A 100 12.56 -7.94 6.52
CA CYS A 100 13.99 -8.06 6.26
C CYS A 100 14.55 -6.80 5.58
N LEU A 101 13.88 -6.28 4.55
CA LEU A 101 14.30 -5.05 3.87
C LEU A 101 14.34 -3.84 4.83
N PHE A 102 13.40 -3.73 5.78
CA PHE A 102 13.44 -2.69 6.82
C PHE A 102 14.62 -2.85 7.79
N GLN A 103 15.04 -4.07 8.11
CA GLN A 103 16.22 -4.32 8.96
C GLN A 103 17.53 -3.88 8.28
N HIS A 104 17.54 -3.90 6.94
CA HIS A 104 18.67 -3.47 6.12
C HIS A 104 18.43 -2.11 5.44
N GLU A 105 17.47 -1.31 5.92
CA GLU A 105 17.04 -0.09 5.24
C GLU A 105 18.19 0.88 4.93
N THR A 106 19.24 0.93 5.76
CA THR A 106 20.41 1.77 5.49
C THR A 106 21.30 1.25 4.36
N SER A 107 21.32 -0.07 4.15
CA SER A 107 22.26 -0.78 3.28
C SER A 107 21.66 -1.16 1.91
N ILE A 108 20.33 -1.16 1.79
CA ILE A 108 19.65 -1.39 0.51
C ILE A 108 19.82 -0.21 -0.46
N SER A 109 19.60 -0.49 -1.74
CA SER A 109 19.65 0.48 -2.84
C SER A 109 18.69 1.67 -2.64
N THR A 110 19.02 2.80 -3.24
CA THR A 110 18.14 3.99 -3.27
C THR A 110 16.80 3.67 -3.92
N GLN A 111 16.79 2.82 -4.94
CA GLN A 111 15.57 2.41 -5.63
C GLN A 111 14.62 1.66 -4.69
N CYS A 112 15.14 0.71 -3.91
CA CYS A 112 14.32 0.01 -2.94
C CYS A 112 13.90 0.90 -1.76
N LYS A 113 14.76 1.81 -1.29
CA LYS A 113 14.40 2.82 -0.28
C LYS A 113 13.18 3.64 -0.69
N THR A 114 13.11 4.05 -1.96
CA THR A 114 11.96 4.80 -2.49
C THR A 114 10.67 3.99 -2.36
N VAL A 115 10.70 2.69 -2.67
CA VAL A 115 9.54 1.80 -2.51
C VAL A 115 9.12 1.67 -1.04
N LEU A 116 10.07 1.46 -0.12
CA LEU A 116 9.79 1.32 1.31
C LEU A 116 9.28 2.61 1.96
N ASN A 117 9.68 3.75 1.42
CA ASN A 117 9.35 5.08 1.93
C ASN A 117 8.24 5.80 1.17
N GLU A 118 7.60 5.14 0.20
CA GLU A 118 6.44 5.68 -0.50
C GLU A 118 5.28 5.91 0.46
N VAL A 119 4.81 7.17 0.47
CA VAL A 119 3.73 7.63 1.34
C VAL A 119 2.39 7.13 0.83
#